data_AF-A0A480UCV6-F1
#
_entry.id   AF-A0A480UCV6-F1
#
_cell.length_a   1.000
_cell.length_b   1.000
_cell.length_c   1.000
_cell.angle_alpha   90.00
_cell.angle_beta   90.00
_cell.angle_gamma   90.00
#
_symmetry.space_group_name_H-M   'P 1'
#
loop_
_entity.id
_entity.type
_entity.pdbx_description
1 polymer ?
#
loop_
_entity_poly.entity_id
_entity_poly.type
_entity_poly.pdbx_seq_one_letter_code
_entity_poly.pdbx_strand_id
1 'polypeptide(L)'
;MSSSLRAAVFPRWKRHISEELRRRDRLQRQAFEEIILQYNKLLEKSDLHSVLAHKLQAEKHDIPNRHEISPGHDGAWNDSQLQEMAQLRIKHQEELTELHKKRGELAQLVIDLNNQMQQRDKEMQVNEAKIAECLQTISDLETECLELRTKLQDLERANQTLKDEYDALQITFTALEEKLRKTTEENQELVTRWMAEKAQEANRLNAENEKDSRRRQARLQKELAEAAKEPLPVEQDDDIEVLADDTSDHPEETSPVRAISRAATRRSFSSVPAPQDNVDTHPGSSKEVRVPVTAVCVFDAHDGEVNAVQFSPGSRLLATGGMDRRVKLWEVFGDKCEFKGSLSGSNAGITSIEFDSAGSYLLAASNDFASRIWTVDDYRLRHTLTGHSGKVLSAKFLLDNARIVSGSHDRTLKLWDLRSKVCIKTVFAGSSCNDIVCTEQCVMSGHFDKKIRFWDIRYNTRSLVGRQMRGSVRARTVRFCVWGVFSKSQN
;
A
#
# COMPACT_ATOMS: atom_id res chain seq x y z
N MET A 1 -47.10 -29.53 47.49
CA MET A 1 -46.17 -30.50 46.88
C MET A 1 -46.16 -30.27 45.38
N SER A 2 -45.23 -29.45 44.88
CA SER A 2 -45.02 -29.22 43.45
C SER A 2 -43.53 -29.25 43.17
N SER A 3 -43.05 -30.41 42.68
CA SER A 3 -41.67 -30.65 42.32
C SER A 3 -41.36 -29.97 40.98
N SER A 4 -40.86 -28.73 41.03
CA SER A 4 -40.26 -28.07 39.86
C SER A 4 -38.81 -28.55 39.75
N LEU A 5 -38.58 -29.52 38.87
CA LEU A 5 -37.25 -29.99 38.49
C LEU A 5 -36.54 -28.85 37.74
N ARG A 6 -35.57 -28.21 38.41
CA ARG A 6 -34.67 -27.22 37.82
C ARG A 6 -33.93 -27.83 36.63
N ALA A 7 -34.15 -27.26 35.45
CA ALA A 7 -33.33 -27.53 34.27
C ALA A 7 -31.89 -27.10 34.54
N ALA A 8 -30.98 -28.06 34.66
CA ALA A 8 -29.55 -27.82 34.79
C ALA A 8 -29.03 -27.13 33.52
N VAL A 9 -28.61 -25.87 33.64
CA VAL A 9 -27.97 -25.14 32.55
C VAL A 9 -26.56 -25.70 32.35
N PHE A 10 -26.42 -26.64 31.41
CA PHE A 10 -25.11 -27.21 31.08
C PHE A 10 -24.17 -26.16 30.44
N PRO A 11 -22.86 -26.19 30.74
CA PRO A 11 -21.84 -25.33 30.12
C PRO A 11 -21.85 -25.45 28.58
N ARG A 12 -21.64 -24.33 27.88
CA ARG A 12 -21.67 -24.26 26.39
C ARG A 12 -20.80 -25.31 25.70
N TRP A 13 -19.60 -25.58 26.24
CA TRP A 13 -18.68 -26.57 25.68
C TRP A 13 -19.23 -28.00 25.75
N LYS A 14 -19.94 -28.37 26.82
CA LYS A 14 -20.54 -29.70 26.97
C LYS A 14 -21.70 -29.91 25.99
N ARG A 15 -22.45 -28.84 25.70
CA ARG A 15 -23.50 -28.85 24.67
C ARG A 15 -22.91 -29.02 23.27
N HIS A 16 -21.85 -28.28 22.96
CA HIS A 16 -21.14 -28.38 21.69
C HIS A 16 -20.54 -29.78 21.45
N ILE A 17 -19.86 -30.37 22.44
CA ILE A 17 -19.35 -31.75 22.34
C ILE A 17 -20.49 -32.74 22.14
N SER A 18 -21.60 -32.59 22.85
CA SER A 18 -22.77 -33.47 22.71
C SER A 18 -23.48 -33.33 21.36
N GLU A 19 -23.38 -32.16 20.71
CA GLU A 19 -23.90 -31.91 19.37
C GLU A 19 -22.98 -32.51 18.31
N GLU A 20 -21.67 -32.33 18.43
CA GLU A 20 -20.69 -32.93 17.51
C GLU A 20 -20.66 -34.46 17.60
N LEU A 21 -20.78 -35.03 18.81
CA LEU A 21 -20.91 -36.49 18.97
C LEU A 21 -22.20 -37.01 18.33
N ARG A 22 -23.33 -36.32 18.49
CA ARG A 22 -24.60 -36.69 17.82
C ARG A 22 -24.52 -36.55 16.30
N ARG A 23 -23.81 -35.54 15.81
CA ARG A 23 -23.58 -35.33 14.37
C ARG A 23 -22.71 -36.44 13.80
N ARG A 24 -21.62 -36.80 14.48
CA ARG A 24 -20.75 -37.93 14.12
C ARG A 24 -21.53 -39.24 14.12
N ASP A 25 -22.30 -39.50 15.17
CA ASP A 25 -23.09 -40.73 15.31
C ASP A 25 -24.15 -40.85 14.19
N ARG A 26 -24.80 -39.73 13.81
CA ARG A 26 -25.72 -39.69 12.67
C ARG A 26 -25.03 -39.98 11.34
N LEU A 27 -23.88 -39.37 11.08
CA LEU A 27 -23.13 -39.55 9.82
C LEU A 27 -22.55 -40.95 9.70
N GLN A 28 -21.97 -41.47 10.79
CA GLN A 28 -21.43 -42.83 10.82
C GLN A 28 -22.55 -43.86 10.69
N ARG A 29 -23.68 -43.68 11.38
CA ARG A 29 -24.82 -44.60 11.28
C ARG A 29 -25.38 -44.66 9.86
N GLN A 30 -25.51 -43.53 9.16
CA GLN A 30 -25.97 -43.50 7.76
C GLN A 30 -25.06 -44.32 6.84
N ALA A 31 -23.73 -44.25 7.03
CA ALA A 31 -22.78 -45.01 6.22
C ALA A 31 -22.90 -46.54 6.39
N PHE A 32 -23.42 -47.01 7.53
CA PHE A 32 -23.60 -48.43 7.81
C PHE A 32 -25.05 -48.91 7.72
N GLU A 33 -26.03 -48.01 7.52
CA GLU A 33 -27.45 -48.34 7.48
C GLU A 33 -27.79 -49.26 6.30
N GLU A 34 -27.19 -49.00 5.13
CA GLU A 34 -27.31 -49.88 3.96
C GLU A 34 -26.65 -51.25 4.20
N ILE A 35 -25.47 -51.29 4.82
CA ILE A 35 -24.75 -52.54 5.12
C ILE A 35 -25.55 -53.40 6.09
N ILE A 36 -26.12 -52.79 7.15
CA ILE A 36 -26.97 -53.49 8.12
C ILE A 36 -28.23 -54.05 7.44
N LEU A 37 -28.85 -53.28 6.54
CA LEU A 37 -30.02 -53.73 5.79
C LEU A 37 -29.68 -54.93 4.88
N GLN A 38 -28.54 -54.88 4.18
CA GLN A 38 -28.10 -55.99 3.32
C GLN A 38 -27.69 -57.22 4.13
N TYR A 39 -27.04 -57.03 5.28
CA TYR A 39 -26.67 -58.11 6.19
C TYR A 39 -27.91 -58.83 6.74
N ASN A 40 -28.93 -58.09 7.18
CA ASN A 40 -30.19 -58.68 7.65
C ASN A 40 -30.92 -59.44 6.55
N LYS A 41 -30.97 -58.92 5.32
CA LYS A 41 -31.53 -59.64 4.16
C LYS A 41 -30.77 -60.93 3.84
N LEU A 42 -29.44 -60.93 4.00
CA LEU A 42 -28.62 -62.12 3.81
C LEU A 42 -28.89 -63.16 4.90
N LEU A 43 -29.03 -62.72 6.15
CA LEU A 43 -29.38 -63.58 7.28
C LEU A 43 -30.75 -64.24 7.08
N GLU A 44 -31.77 -63.46 6.70
CA GLU A 44 -33.11 -63.98 6.37
C GLU A 44 -33.07 -65.01 5.22
N LYS A 45 -32.27 -64.75 4.18
CA LYS A 45 -32.07 -65.72 3.08
C LYS A 45 -31.37 -66.99 3.55
N SER A 46 -30.37 -66.87 4.43
CA SER A 46 -29.65 -68.01 5.01
C SER A 46 -30.58 -68.87 5.86
N ASP A 47 -31.40 -68.25 6.70
CA ASP A 47 -32.39 -68.93 7.53
C ASP A 47 -33.42 -69.66 6.67
N LEU A 48 -33.91 -69.00 5.60
CA LEU A 48 -34.80 -69.62 4.62
C LEU A 48 -34.14 -70.82 3.93
N HIS A 49 -32.85 -70.71 3.61
CA HIS A 49 -32.11 -71.80 2.98
C HIS A 49 -31.89 -72.98 3.93
N SER A 50 -31.65 -72.72 5.21
CA SER A 50 -31.57 -73.73 6.27
C SER A 50 -32.90 -74.47 6.45
N VAL A 51 -34.03 -73.75 6.45
CA VAL A 51 -35.38 -74.34 6.53
C VAL A 51 -35.68 -75.20 5.29
N LEU A 52 -35.31 -74.73 4.09
CA LEU A 52 -35.49 -75.50 2.85
C LEU A 52 -34.59 -76.73 2.82
N ALA A 53 -33.34 -76.63 3.29
CA ALA A 53 -32.43 -77.77 3.43
C ALA A 53 -32.99 -78.80 4.41
N HIS A 54 -33.54 -78.38 5.54
CA HIS A 54 -34.22 -79.26 6.48
C HIS A 54 -35.45 -79.95 5.87
N LYS A 55 -36.26 -79.25 5.06
CA LYS A 55 -37.39 -79.85 4.34
C LYS A 55 -36.95 -80.89 3.30
N LEU A 56 -35.92 -80.58 2.51
CA LEU A 56 -35.32 -81.51 1.55
C LEU A 56 -34.69 -82.73 2.23
N GLN A 57 -34.13 -82.55 3.42
CA GLN A 57 -33.57 -83.62 4.22
C GLN A 57 -34.68 -84.47 4.87
N ALA A 58 -35.81 -83.88 5.26
CA ALA A 58 -37.01 -84.61 5.70
C ALA A 58 -37.65 -85.42 4.55
N GLU A 59 -37.78 -84.84 3.35
CA GLU A 59 -38.23 -85.56 2.15
C GLU A 59 -37.31 -86.73 1.77
N LYS A 60 -36.00 -86.62 2.04
CA LYS A 60 -35.06 -87.74 1.89
C LYS A 60 -35.25 -88.86 2.92
N HIS A 61 -35.77 -88.56 4.12
CA HIS A 61 -36.04 -89.57 5.15
C HIS A 61 -37.46 -90.18 5.04
N ASP A 62 -38.36 -89.55 4.27
CA ASP A 62 -39.72 -90.04 3.99
C ASP A 62 -39.81 -90.95 2.75
N ILE A 63 -38.68 -91.40 2.17
CA ILE A 63 -38.67 -92.47 1.17
C ILE A 63 -38.56 -93.81 1.93
N PRO A 64 -39.63 -94.61 2.04
CA PRO A 64 -39.55 -95.88 2.73
C PRO A 64 -38.67 -96.83 1.93
N ASN A 65 -37.71 -97.41 2.64
CA ASN A 65 -36.94 -98.58 2.30
C ASN A 65 -37.81 -99.63 1.58
N ARG A 66 -37.72 -99.70 0.24
CA ARG A 66 -38.29 -100.80 -0.56
C ARG A 66 -37.22 -101.37 -1.49
N HIS A 67 -36.18 -101.93 -0.88
CA HIS A 67 -35.43 -103.02 -1.49
C HIS A 67 -36.11 -104.34 -1.10
N GLU A 68 -37.03 -104.81 -1.93
CA GLU A 68 -37.23 -106.24 -2.18
C GLU A 68 -37.70 -106.42 -3.63
N ILE A 69 -37.30 -107.56 -4.21
CA ILE A 69 -37.62 -108.13 -5.53
C ILE A 69 -36.50 -107.97 -6.58
N SER A 70 -35.75 -109.06 -6.72
CA SER A 70 -35.00 -109.44 -7.93
C SER A 70 -35.92 -110.25 -8.87
N PRO A 71 -35.51 -110.58 -10.10
CA PRO A 71 -35.85 -109.90 -11.35
C PRO A 71 -36.90 -110.66 -12.17
N GLY A 72 -37.71 -109.94 -12.94
CA GLY A 72 -38.50 -110.54 -14.01
C GLY A 72 -39.81 -109.81 -14.29
N HIS A 73 -39.77 -108.80 -15.16
CA HIS A 73 -40.80 -108.62 -16.18
C HIS A 73 -40.32 -107.60 -17.23
N ASP A 74 -40.09 -108.08 -18.44
CA ASP A 74 -40.04 -107.24 -19.64
C ASP A 74 -41.43 -106.62 -19.84
N GLY A 75 -41.54 -105.33 -19.56
CA GLY A 75 -42.68 -104.50 -19.90
C GLY A 75 -42.15 -103.23 -20.56
N ALA A 76 -42.32 -103.14 -21.88
CA ALA A 76 -41.89 -102.03 -22.70
C ALA A 76 -42.27 -100.69 -22.06
N TRP A 77 -41.28 -99.85 -21.76
CA TRP A 77 -41.51 -98.47 -21.40
C TRP A 77 -42.31 -97.82 -22.53
N ASN A 78 -43.45 -97.21 -22.22
CA ASN A 78 -44.21 -96.46 -23.21
C ASN A 78 -43.29 -95.41 -23.83
N ASP A 79 -43.23 -95.31 -25.16
CA ASP A 79 -42.40 -94.33 -25.89
C ASP A 79 -42.61 -92.89 -25.37
N SER A 80 -43.83 -92.57 -24.90
CA SER A 80 -44.15 -91.29 -24.26
C SER A 80 -43.35 -91.03 -22.97
N GLN A 81 -43.15 -92.05 -22.13
CA GLN A 81 -42.38 -91.92 -20.87
C GLN A 81 -40.87 -91.84 -21.15
N LEU A 82 -40.39 -92.57 -22.16
CA LEU A 82 -39.00 -92.46 -22.65
C LEU A 82 -38.71 -91.08 -23.23
N GLN A 83 -39.64 -90.51 -23.99
CA GLN A 83 -39.53 -89.19 -24.59
C GLN A 83 -39.65 -88.07 -23.55
N GLU A 84 -40.50 -88.21 -22.54
CA GLU A 84 -40.59 -87.29 -21.40
C GLU A 84 -39.30 -87.30 -20.55
N MET A 85 -38.76 -88.49 -20.26
CA MET A 85 -37.46 -88.65 -19.57
C MET A 85 -36.30 -88.09 -20.41
N ALA A 86 -36.36 -88.17 -21.74
CA ALA A 86 -35.38 -87.55 -22.62
C ALA A 86 -35.48 -86.01 -22.61
N GLN A 87 -36.69 -85.44 -22.64
CA GLN A 87 -36.91 -83.99 -22.53
C GLN A 87 -36.47 -83.44 -21.16
N LEU A 88 -36.75 -84.16 -20.07
CA LEU A 88 -36.26 -83.81 -18.73
C LEU A 88 -34.74 -83.81 -18.65
N ARG A 89 -34.07 -84.80 -19.26
CA ARG A 89 -32.59 -84.81 -19.35
C ARG A 89 -32.04 -83.62 -20.12
N ILE A 90 -32.69 -83.22 -21.22
CA ILE A 90 -32.28 -82.03 -21.99
C ILE A 90 -32.48 -80.76 -21.16
N LYS A 91 -33.62 -80.58 -20.49
CA LYS A 91 -33.86 -79.43 -19.60
C LYS A 91 -32.83 -79.33 -18.48
N HIS A 92 -32.54 -80.43 -17.79
CA HIS A 92 -31.51 -80.43 -16.75
C HIS A 92 -30.11 -80.12 -17.32
N GLN A 93 -29.81 -80.57 -18.54
CA GLN A 93 -28.55 -80.24 -19.20
C GLN A 93 -28.49 -78.74 -19.58
N GLU A 94 -29.59 -78.15 -20.05
CA GLU A 94 -29.71 -76.72 -20.33
C GLU A 94 -29.56 -75.89 -19.04
N GLU A 95 -30.25 -76.25 -17.97
CA GLU A 95 -30.10 -75.61 -16.64
C GLU A 95 -28.67 -75.69 -16.13
N LEU A 96 -28.00 -76.84 -16.29
CA LEU A 96 -26.59 -77.00 -15.90
C LEU A 96 -25.67 -76.10 -16.74
N THR A 97 -25.93 -75.95 -18.04
CA THR A 97 -25.17 -75.03 -18.88
C THR A 97 -25.41 -73.57 -18.52
N GLU A 98 -26.64 -73.17 -18.19
CA GLU A 98 -26.94 -71.84 -17.69
C GLU A 98 -26.26 -71.55 -16.35
N LEU A 99 -26.24 -72.52 -15.43
CA LEU A 99 -25.55 -72.39 -14.15
C LEU A 99 -24.05 -72.25 -14.33
N HIS A 100 -23.44 -73.01 -15.24
CA HIS A 100 -22.03 -72.84 -15.59
C HIS A 100 -21.73 -71.47 -16.20
N LYS A 101 -22.62 -70.95 -17.06
CA LYS A 101 -22.51 -69.60 -17.61
C LYS A 101 -22.59 -68.54 -16.51
N LYS A 102 -23.61 -68.60 -15.64
CA LYS A 102 -23.77 -67.70 -14.49
C LYS A 102 -22.59 -67.77 -13.53
N ARG A 103 -22.03 -68.96 -13.29
CA ARG A 103 -20.82 -69.14 -12.47
C ARG A 103 -19.61 -68.44 -13.11
N GLY A 104 -19.45 -68.54 -14.44
CA GLY A 104 -18.40 -67.83 -15.18
C GLY A 104 -18.55 -66.31 -15.11
N GLU A 105 -19.76 -65.80 -15.27
CA GLU A 105 -20.09 -64.37 -15.14
C GLU A 105 -19.78 -63.84 -13.73
N LEU A 106 -20.19 -64.58 -12.69
CA LEU A 106 -19.88 -64.23 -11.30
C LEU A 106 -18.37 -64.27 -11.01
N ALA A 107 -17.64 -65.25 -11.56
CA ALA A 107 -16.19 -65.32 -11.42
C ALA A 107 -15.50 -64.12 -12.07
N GLN A 108 -15.96 -63.70 -13.25
CA GLN A 108 -15.44 -62.50 -13.93
C GLN A 108 -15.74 -61.24 -13.12
N LEU A 109 -16.96 -61.10 -12.59
CA LEU A 109 -17.33 -59.96 -11.75
C LEU A 109 -16.46 -59.85 -10.48
N VAL A 110 -16.13 -60.98 -9.85
CA VAL A 110 -15.22 -61.01 -8.69
C VAL A 110 -13.82 -60.54 -9.08
N ILE A 111 -13.30 -60.95 -10.23
CA ILE A 111 -12.00 -60.48 -10.74
C ILE A 111 -12.03 -58.98 -10.98
N ASP A 112 -13.08 -58.48 -11.65
CA ASP A 112 -13.23 -57.07 -11.97
C ASP A 112 -13.35 -56.21 -10.70
N LEU A 113 -14.14 -56.65 -9.71
CA LEU A 113 -14.24 -55.99 -8.41
C LEU A 113 -12.92 -56.02 -7.64
N ASN A 114 -12.18 -57.13 -7.68
CA ASN A 114 -10.86 -57.22 -7.04
C ASN A 114 -9.85 -56.27 -7.70
N ASN A 115 -9.88 -56.13 -9.03
CA ASN A 115 -9.05 -55.17 -9.75
C ASN A 115 -9.42 -53.72 -9.39
N GLN A 116 -10.72 -53.41 -9.28
CA GLN A 116 -11.18 -52.09 -8.84
C GLN A 116 -10.75 -51.78 -7.40
N MET A 117 -10.83 -52.77 -6.50
CA MET A 117 -10.38 -52.65 -5.12
C MET A 117 -8.87 -52.34 -5.06
N GLN A 118 -8.04 -53.10 -5.78
CA GLN A 118 -6.59 -52.85 -5.85
C GLN A 118 -6.26 -51.47 -6.42
N GLN A 119 -7.02 -51.01 -7.41
CA GLN A 119 -6.85 -49.68 -7.97
C GLN A 119 -7.19 -48.59 -6.94
N ARG A 120 -8.27 -48.79 -6.16
CA ARG A 120 -8.66 -47.88 -5.08
C ARG A 120 -7.65 -47.87 -3.94
N ASP A 121 -7.06 -49.02 -3.61
CA ASP A 121 -6.00 -49.11 -2.60
C ASP A 121 -4.75 -48.31 -3.03
N LYS A 122 -4.36 -48.39 -4.31
CA LYS A 122 -3.25 -47.58 -4.85
C LYS A 122 -3.57 -46.09 -4.79
N GLU A 123 -4.78 -45.69 -5.17
CA GLU A 123 -5.22 -44.28 -5.09
C GLU A 123 -5.21 -43.79 -3.64
N MET A 124 -5.66 -44.61 -2.70
CA MET A 124 -5.64 -44.31 -1.26
C MET A 124 -4.21 -44.13 -0.75
N GLN A 125 -3.28 -45.03 -1.09
CA GLN A 125 -1.86 -44.90 -0.71
C GLN A 125 -1.22 -43.62 -1.26
N VAL A 126 -1.51 -43.26 -2.52
CA VAL A 126 -1.01 -42.01 -3.11
C VAL A 126 -1.58 -40.79 -2.37
N ASN A 127 -2.85 -40.82 -2.01
CA ASN A 127 -3.47 -39.74 -1.26
C ASN A 127 -2.94 -39.65 0.18
N GLU A 128 -2.70 -40.77 0.85
CA GLU A 128 -2.06 -40.82 2.17
C GLU A 128 -0.65 -40.20 2.13
N ALA A 129 0.15 -40.52 1.12
CA ALA A 129 1.47 -39.93 0.92
C ALA A 129 1.40 -38.40 0.74
N LYS A 130 0.44 -37.92 -0.08
CA LYS A 130 0.21 -36.47 -0.27
C LYS A 130 -0.23 -35.79 1.03
N ILE A 131 -1.10 -36.43 1.81
CA ILE A 131 -1.53 -35.89 3.11
C ILE A 131 -0.34 -35.80 4.06
N ALA A 132 0.54 -36.80 4.11
CA ALA A 132 1.74 -36.77 4.92
C ALA A 132 2.70 -35.62 4.52
N GLU A 133 2.90 -35.40 3.22
CA GLU A 133 3.69 -34.27 2.71
C GLU A 133 3.09 -32.91 3.08
N CYS A 134 1.77 -32.76 2.94
CA CYS A 134 1.07 -31.55 3.37
C CYS A 134 1.21 -31.31 4.88
N LEU A 135 1.09 -32.37 5.71
CA LEU A 135 1.27 -32.26 7.16
C LEU A 135 2.68 -31.84 7.54
N GLN A 136 3.71 -32.36 6.86
CA GLN A 136 5.09 -31.95 7.07
C GLN A 136 5.27 -30.47 6.71
N THR A 137 4.75 -30.05 5.56
CA THR A 137 4.81 -28.66 5.10
C THR A 137 4.13 -27.71 6.10
N ILE A 138 2.98 -28.11 6.67
CA ILE A 138 2.29 -27.34 7.71
C ILE A 138 3.17 -27.22 8.96
N SER A 139 3.78 -28.32 9.42
CA SER A 139 4.69 -28.31 10.58
C SER A 139 5.87 -27.36 10.36
N ASP A 140 6.50 -27.41 9.17
CA ASP A 140 7.64 -26.56 8.84
C ASP A 140 7.22 -25.07 8.84
N LEU A 141 6.08 -24.74 8.21
CA LEU A 141 5.53 -23.38 8.21
C LEU A 141 5.13 -22.90 9.61
N GLU A 142 4.62 -23.77 10.48
CA GLU A 142 4.31 -23.44 11.88
C GLU A 142 5.59 -23.08 12.66
N THR A 143 6.68 -23.81 12.44
CA THR A 143 7.98 -23.49 13.06
C THR A 143 8.56 -22.17 12.56
N GLU A 144 8.48 -21.91 11.25
CA GLU A 144 8.91 -20.63 10.67
C GLU A 144 8.06 -19.46 11.19
N CYS A 145 6.74 -19.65 11.30
CA CYS A 145 5.84 -18.67 11.90
C CYS A 145 6.21 -18.36 13.35
N LEU A 146 6.60 -19.36 14.13
CA LEU A 146 7.04 -19.16 15.51
C LEU A 146 8.37 -18.38 15.57
N GLU A 147 9.34 -18.72 14.72
CA GLU A 147 10.62 -18.02 14.64
C GLU A 147 10.47 -16.56 14.17
N LEU A 148 9.58 -16.30 13.22
CA LEU A 148 9.29 -14.93 12.79
C LEU A 148 8.62 -14.11 13.90
N ARG A 149 7.75 -14.73 14.70
CA ARG A 149 7.12 -14.07 15.86
C ARG A 149 8.13 -13.71 16.94
N THR A 150 9.11 -14.57 17.23
CA THR A 150 10.16 -14.25 18.21
C THR A 150 11.06 -13.12 17.70
N LYS A 151 11.47 -13.16 16.43
CA LYS A 151 12.24 -12.07 15.80
C LYS A 151 11.49 -10.74 15.81
N LEU A 152 10.18 -10.76 15.55
CA LEU A 152 9.34 -9.57 15.63
C LEU A 152 9.36 -9.00 17.06
N GLN A 153 9.18 -9.85 18.07
CA GLN A 153 9.18 -9.43 19.47
C GLN A 153 10.53 -8.84 19.89
N ASP A 154 11.65 -9.41 19.43
CA ASP A 154 12.99 -8.89 19.70
C ASP A 154 13.21 -7.52 19.04
N LEU A 155 12.76 -7.35 17.79
CA LEU A 155 12.79 -6.06 17.10
C LEU A 155 11.90 -5.01 17.74
N GLU A 156 10.74 -5.40 18.29
CA GLU A 156 9.87 -4.50 19.05
C GLU A 156 10.54 -4.03 20.34
N ARG A 157 11.21 -4.92 21.07
CA ARG A 157 11.99 -4.54 22.26
C ARG A 157 13.14 -3.58 21.90
N ALA A 158 13.91 -3.89 20.85
CA ALA A 158 15.00 -3.02 20.40
C ALA A 158 14.50 -1.63 19.97
N ASN A 159 13.38 -1.57 19.25
CA ASN A 159 12.75 -0.30 18.89
C ASN A 159 12.27 0.49 20.11
N GLN A 160 11.78 -0.18 21.15
CA GLN A 160 11.40 0.50 22.38
C GLN A 160 12.63 1.11 23.07
N THR A 161 13.73 0.37 23.17
CA THR A 161 14.99 0.89 23.72
C THR A 161 15.49 2.12 22.95
N LEU A 162 15.45 2.09 21.61
CA LEU A 162 15.85 3.25 20.79
C LEU A 162 14.96 4.48 21.02
N LYS A 163 13.66 4.30 21.27
CA LYS A 163 12.76 5.40 21.62
C LYS A 163 13.11 6.00 22.98
N ASP A 164 13.37 5.15 23.97
CA ASP A 164 13.74 5.60 25.31
C ASP A 164 15.09 6.37 25.28
N GLU A 165 16.05 5.92 24.48
CA GLU A 165 17.32 6.63 24.23
C GLU A 165 17.10 7.97 23.51
N TYR A 166 16.23 8.02 22.50
CA TYR A 166 15.87 9.24 21.80
C TYR A 166 15.23 10.27 22.75
N ASP A 167 14.28 9.84 23.59
CA ASP A 167 13.60 10.70 24.54
C ASP A 167 14.59 11.24 25.59
N ALA A 168 15.51 10.41 26.08
CA ALA A 168 16.59 10.85 26.95
C ALA A 168 17.49 11.90 26.27
N LEU A 169 17.88 11.67 25.01
CA LEU A 169 18.68 12.62 24.24
C LEU A 169 17.92 13.94 24.01
N GLN A 170 16.63 13.90 23.72
CA GLN A 170 15.80 15.08 23.54
C GLN A 170 15.72 15.94 24.83
N ILE A 171 15.60 15.29 25.99
CA ILE A 171 15.61 15.97 27.29
C ILE A 171 16.96 16.67 27.51
N THR A 172 18.07 15.96 27.28
CA THR A 172 19.41 16.54 27.43
C THR A 172 19.69 17.69 26.46
N PHE A 173 19.24 17.58 25.21
CA PHE A 173 19.33 18.64 24.21
C PHE A 173 18.57 19.90 24.65
N THR A 174 17.32 19.73 25.11
CA THR A 174 16.49 20.84 25.61
C THR A 174 17.16 21.54 26.81
N ALA A 175 17.77 20.77 27.72
CA ALA A 175 18.52 21.32 28.84
C ALA A 175 19.78 22.11 28.40
N LEU A 176 20.44 21.68 27.33
CA LEU A 176 21.59 22.40 26.75
C LEU A 176 21.16 23.68 26.02
N GLU A 177 20.06 23.66 25.27
CA GLU A 177 19.50 24.86 24.64
C GLU A 177 19.12 25.92 25.67
N GLU A 178 18.50 25.51 26.78
CA GLU A 178 18.14 26.41 27.88
C GLU A 178 19.39 27.07 28.51
N LYS A 179 20.46 26.28 28.72
CA LYS A 179 21.75 26.82 29.19
C LYS A 179 22.34 27.81 28.21
N LEU A 180 22.33 27.49 26.91
CA LEU A 180 22.84 28.37 25.86
C LEU A 180 22.06 29.68 25.82
N ARG A 181 20.72 29.62 25.90
CA ARG A 181 19.86 30.80 25.97
C ARG A 181 20.22 31.67 27.17
N LYS A 182 20.32 31.08 28.36
CA LYS A 182 20.67 31.81 29.58
C LYS A 182 22.03 32.50 29.47
N THR A 183 23.06 31.81 28.99
CA THR A 183 24.38 32.42 28.77
C THR A 183 24.35 33.53 27.71
N THR A 184 23.50 33.41 26.69
CA THR A 184 23.33 34.45 25.67
C THR A 184 22.67 35.70 26.25
N GLU A 185 21.63 35.53 27.07
CA GLU A 185 20.96 36.62 27.78
C GLU A 185 21.91 37.33 28.74
N GLU A 186 22.67 36.58 29.55
CA GLU A 186 23.70 37.13 30.46
C GLU A 186 24.76 37.95 29.69
N ASN A 187 25.24 37.43 28.55
CA ASN A 187 26.18 38.16 27.69
C ASN A 187 25.57 39.44 27.12
N GLN A 188 24.31 39.40 26.68
CA GLN A 188 23.63 40.57 26.12
C GLN A 188 23.40 41.65 27.19
N GLU A 189 23.05 41.25 28.41
CA GLU A 189 22.95 42.18 29.54
C GLU A 189 24.29 42.82 29.89
N LEU A 190 25.38 42.04 29.90
CA LEU A 190 26.73 42.56 30.16
C LEU A 190 27.14 43.58 29.11
N VAL A 191 26.92 43.29 27.83
CA VAL A 191 27.18 44.23 26.72
C VAL A 191 26.33 45.50 26.86
N THR A 192 25.05 45.35 27.21
CA THR A 192 24.14 46.51 27.40
C THR A 192 24.59 47.40 28.56
N ARG A 193 24.96 46.80 29.70
CA ARG A 193 25.51 47.53 30.86
C ARG A 193 26.80 48.24 30.50
N TRP A 194 27.72 47.57 29.81
CA TRP A 194 28.98 48.15 29.36
C TRP A 194 28.77 49.33 28.40
N MET A 195 27.85 49.21 27.43
CA MET A 195 27.48 50.29 26.52
C MET A 195 26.90 51.50 27.26
N ALA A 196 26.03 51.27 28.25
CA ALA A 196 25.45 52.34 29.05
C ALA A 196 26.50 53.09 29.87
N GLU A 197 27.44 52.36 30.49
CA GLU A 197 28.56 52.94 31.22
C GLU A 197 29.47 53.77 30.32
N LYS A 198 29.79 53.26 29.12
CA LYS A 198 30.57 54.01 28.11
C LYS A 198 29.85 55.26 27.61
N ALA A 199 28.54 55.20 27.41
CA ALA A 199 27.75 56.37 27.03
C ALA A 199 27.74 57.43 28.15
N GLN A 200 27.62 57.00 29.41
CA GLN A 200 27.69 57.90 30.56
C GLN A 200 29.06 58.60 30.65
N GLU A 201 30.13 57.86 30.43
CA GLU A 201 31.50 58.38 30.43
C GLU A 201 31.74 59.38 29.29
N ALA A 202 31.23 59.09 28.09
CA ALA A 202 31.24 60.01 26.95
C ALA A 202 30.44 61.29 27.21
N ASN A 203 29.25 61.18 27.80
CA ASN A 203 28.43 62.34 28.17
C ASN A 203 29.13 63.22 29.20
N ARG A 204 29.87 62.63 30.16
CA ARG A 204 30.66 63.39 31.14
C ARG A 204 31.78 64.18 30.46
N LEU A 205 32.52 63.55 29.55
CA LEU A 205 33.57 64.21 28.76
C LEU A 205 33.00 65.34 27.88
N ASN A 206 31.86 65.11 27.23
CA ASN A 206 31.19 66.15 26.44
C ASN A 206 30.77 67.36 27.29
N ALA A 207 30.23 67.12 28.49
CA ALA A 207 29.86 68.20 29.41
C ALA A 207 31.07 69.02 29.89
N GLU A 208 32.22 68.37 30.14
CA GLU A 208 33.48 69.05 30.45
C GLU A 208 33.97 69.89 29.27
N ASN A 209 33.97 69.32 28.06
CA ASN A 209 34.35 70.03 26.84
C ASN A 209 33.45 71.23 26.56
N GLU A 210 32.14 71.09 26.76
CA GLU A 210 31.19 72.19 26.56
C GLU A 210 31.42 73.31 27.59
N LYS A 211 31.70 72.97 28.84
CA LYS A 211 32.07 73.93 29.89
C LYS A 211 33.36 74.68 29.55
N ASP A 212 34.36 73.97 29.05
CA ASP A 212 35.63 74.58 28.63
C ASP A 212 35.46 75.45 27.38
N SER A 213 34.62 75.02 26.42
CA SER A 213 34.25 75.82 25.25
C SER A 213 33.56 77.12 25.66
N ARG A 214 32.55 77.05 26.54
CA ARG A 214 31.86 78.23 27.10
C ARG A 214 32.83 79.16 27.83
N ARG A 215 33.79 78.62 28.59
CA ARG A 215 34.83 79.43 29.26
C ARG A 215 35.71 80.18 28.25
N ARG A 216 36.14 79.53 27.17
CA ARG A 216 36.93 80.18 26.10
C ARG A 216 36.11 81.25 25.39
N GLN A 217 34.86 80.95 25.06
CA GLN A 217 33.95 81.88 24.39
C GLN A 217 33.66 83.12 25.25
N ALA A 218 33.47 82.95 26.56
CA ALA A 218 33.32 84.06 27.49
C ALA A 218 34.60 84.91 27.64
N ARG A 219 35.79 84.30 27.59
CA ARG A 219 37.06 85.05 27.56
C ARG A 219 37.19 85.88 26.29
N LEU A 220 36.94 85.28 25.13
CA LEU A 220 36.92 85.98 23.84
C LEU A 220 35.90 87.13 23.83
N GLN A 221 34.68 86.91 24.32
CA GLN A 221 33.69 87.98 24.45
C GLN A 221 34.16 89.11 25.36
N LYS A 222 34.84 88.78 26.47
CA LYS A 222 35.39 89.79 27.36
C LYS A 222 36.51 90.60 26.69
N GLU A 223 37.43 89.93 25.99
CA GLU A 223 38.50 90.57 25.21
C GLU A 223 37.93 91.46 24.11
N LEU A 224 36.91 91.01 23.36
CA LEU A 224 36.21 91.81 22.36
C LEU A 224 35.52 93.04 22.97
N ALA A 225 34.87 92.88 24.12
CA ALA A 225 34.21 93.99 24.82
C ALA A 225 35.22 94.99 25.41
N GLU A 226 36.42 94.53 25.78
CA GLU A 226 37.54 95.37 26.24
C GLU A 226 38.17 96.12 25.07
N ALA A 227 38.38 95.44 23.92
CA ALA A 227 38.82 96.07 22.68
C ALA A 227 37.83 97.13 22.16
N ALA A 228 36.52 96.91 22.34
CA ALA A 228 35.49 97.89 21.97
C ALA A 228 35.44 99.15 22.87
N LYS A 229 36.16 99.15 24.01
CA LYS A 229 36.30 100.33 24.89
C LYS A 229 37.52 101.19 24.57
N GLU A 230 38.44 100.71 23.73
CA GLU A 230 39.58 101.50 23.27
C GLU A 230 39.11 102.49 22.19
N PRO A 231 39.27 103.83 22.39
CA PRO A 231 38.88 104.79 21.38
C PRO A 231 39.90 104.76 20.24
N LEU A 232 39.48 104.29 19.07
CA LEU A 232 40.26 104.39 17.84
C LEU A 232 40.12 105.80 17.23
N PRO A 233 41.20 106.42 16.74
CA PRO A 233 41.13 107.64 15.92
C PRO A 233 40.50 107.30 14.58
N VAL A 234 39.46 108.04 14.20
CA VAL A 234 38.79 107.91 12.90
C VAL A 234 39.43 108.91 11.93
N GLU A 235 40.11 108.41 10.90
CA GLU A 235 40.24 109.14 9.63
C GLU A 235 39.13 108.68 8.67
N GLN A 236 38.56 109.64 7.95
CA GLN A 236 37.47 109.48 6.99
C GLN A 236 37.98 109.00 5.63
N ASP A 237 37.03 108.49 4.82
CA ASP A 237 37.07 108.16 3.38
C ASP A 237 37.49 106.69 3.08
N ASP A 238 36.83 105.87 2.24
CA ASP A 238 35.82 106.05 1.20
C ASP A 238 35.00 104.73 0.98
N ASP A 239 33.78 104.91 0.46
CA ASP A 239 32.95 104.06 -0.43
C ASP A 239 32.87 102.50 -0.38
N ILE A 240 31.65 102.05 -0.03
CA ILE A 240 30.74 101.09 -0.72
C ILE A 240 31.23 99.64 -1.06
N GLU A 241 30.58 98.62 -0.47
CA GLU A 241 29.63 97.73 -1.20
C GLU A 241 28.82 96.85 -0.22
N VAL A 242 27.49 96.84 -0.44
CA VAL A 242 26.50 96.01 0.24
C VAL A 242 26.36 94.70 -0.52
N LEU A 243 26.71 93.57 0.09
CA LEU A 243 26.16 92.26 -0.28
C LEU A 243 25.77 91.48 0.97
N ALA A 244 24.56 90.92 0.89
CA ALA A 244 23.76 90.41 1.98
C ALA A 244 24.30 89.12 2.62
N ASP A 245 23.97 89.01 3.90
CA ASP A 245 24.05 87.83 4.76
C ASP A 245 23.25 86.65 4.18
N ASP A 246 23.76 85.43 4.31
CA ASP A 246 23.03 84.42 5.07
C ASP A 246 23.84 83.12 5.27
N THR A 247 23.86 82.74 6.54
CA THR A 247 24.45 81.58 7.20
C THR A 247 24.02 80.19 6.68
N SER A 248 24.91 79.19 6.76
CA SER A 248 24.87 78.08 7.76
C SER A 248 25.45 76.73 7.30
N ASP A 249 25.95 76.02 8.31
CA ASP A 249 26.80 74.82 8.41
C ASP A 249 26.44 73.51 7.66
N HIS A 250 27.50 72.72 7.44
CA HIS A 250 27.54 71.24 7.35
C HIS A 250 28.26 70.69 8.62
N PRO A 251 28.15 69.40 9.06
CA PRO A 251 28.01 68.17 8.22
C PRO A 251 27.22 66.97 8.80
N GLU A 252 27.05 65.92 7.96
CA GLU A 252 26.98 64.43 8.21
C GLU A 252 26.17 63.85 9.40
N GLU A 253 25.46 62.70 9.38
CA GLU A 253 25.27 61.56 8.48
C GLU A 253 24.08 60.69 9.00
N THR A 254 23.50 59.84 8.14
CA THR A 254 22.70 58.61 8.40
C THR A 254 21.20 58.65 8.82
N SER A 255 20.46 57.76 8.14
CA SER A 255 19.00 57.42 8.14
C SER A 255 18.60 56.54 9.37
N PRO A 256 17.32 56.13 9.67
CA PRO A 256 16.28 55.65 8.71
C PRO A 256 14.74 55.73 9.12
N VAL A 257 13.88 55.22 8.20
CA VAL A 257 12.57 54.49 8.38
C VAL A 257 11.19 55.21 8.25
N ARG A 258 10.40 54.75 7.24
CA ARG A 258 8.89 54.63 7.04
C ARG A 258 8.00 55.90 7.09
N ALA A 259 6.86 56.02 6.39
CA ALA A 259 6.14 55.28 5.31
C ALA A 259 4.93 56.13 4.80
N ILE A 260 4.32 55.71 3.66
CA ILE A 260 2.97 56.07 3.13
C ILE A 260 2.91 57.48 2.50
N SER A 261 2.41 57.79 1.29
CA SER A 261 1.34 57.24 0.43
C SER A 261 1.42 57.78 -1.03
N ARG A 262 0.95 56.95 -1.98
CA ARG A 262 0.17 57.20 -3.21
C ARG A 262 0.35 58.48 -4.05
N ALA A 263 0.66 58.29 -5.34
CA ALA A 263 -0.22 58.46 -6.53
C ALA A 263 0.67 58.65 -7.79
N ALA A 264 0.81 57.64 -8.66
CA ALA A 264 0.08 57.47 -9.91
C ALA A 264 0.17 58.64 -10.91
N THR A 265 0.98 58.50 -11.98
CA THR A 265 0.48 58.61 -13.37
C THR A 265 1.47 58.04 -14.41
N ARG A 266 0.96 57.04 -15.14
CA ARG A 266 1.06 56.72 -16.58
C ARG A 266 2.34 56.97 -17.43
N ARG A 267 2.69 55.83 -18.08
CA ARG A 267 2.93 55.58 -19.52
C ARG A 267 4.19 56.13 -20.16
N SER A 268 5.03 55.22 -20.65
CA SER A 268 5.10 54.94 -22.10
C SER A 268 5.79 53.61 -22.36
N PHE A 269 5.53 53.09 -23.54
CA PHE A 269 5.69 51.73 -24.03
C PHE A 269 6.63 51.80 -25.23
N SER A 270 7.58 50.87 -25.33
CA SER A 270 8.17 50.54 -26.63
C SER A 270 8.39 49.04 -26.73
N SER A 271 7.92 48.51 -27.84
CA SER A 271 7.75 47.11 -28.23
C SER A 271 8.98 46.60 -29.00
N VAL A 272 9.34 45.34 -28.77
CA VAL A 272 10.24 44.54 -29.63
C VAL A 272 9.51 43.22 -29.95
N PRO A 273 9.64 42.66 -31.18
CA PRO A 273 8.61 41.79 -31.77
C PRO A 273 8.83 40.28 -31.55
N ALA A 274 7.75 39.52 -31.77
CA ALA A 274 7.65 38.06 -31.64
C ALA A 274 8.26 37.30 -32.84
N PRO A 275 8.68 36.03 -32.65
CA PRO A 275 8.96 35.10 -33.75
C PRO A 275 7.75 34.24 -34.12
N GLN A 276 7.76 33.79 -35.38
CA GLN A 276 6.71 33.14 -36.15
C GLN A 276 6.47 31.67 -35.75
N ASP A 277 5.21 31.27 -35.72
CA ASP A 277 4.76 29.88 -35.65
C ASP A 277 4.82 29.22 -37.04
N ASN A 278 5.60 28.14 -37.18
CA ASN A 278 5.48 27.18 -38.28
C ASN A 278 4.56 26.04 -37.83
N VAL A 279 3.44 25.87 -38.53
CA VAL A 279 2.47 24.80 -38.29
C VAL A 279 2.72 23.70 -39.31
N ASP A 280 3.45 22.66 -38.92
CA ASP A 280 3.49 21.40 -39.66
C ASP A 280 2.20 20.62 -39.40
N THR A 281 1.54 20.25 -40.50
CA THR A 281 0.24 19.60 -40.55
C THR A 281 0.44 18.09 -40.54
N HIS A 282 -0.07 17.37 -39.54
CA HIS A 282 -0.23 15.91 -39.61
C HIS A 282 -1.70 15.50 -39.42
N PRO A 283 -2.20 14.55 -40.22
CA PRO A 283 -3.61 14.23 -40.32
C PRO A 283 -4.10 13.48 -39.08
N GLY A 284 -5.11 14.04 -38.42
CA GLY A 284 -5.80 13.41 -37.31
C GLY A 284 -6.65 12.24 -37.78
N SER A 285 -6.30 11.02 -37.36
CA SER A 285 -7.33 10.03 -37.04
C SER A 285 -7.69 10.26 -35.57
N SER A 286 -8.65 11.13 -35.30
CA SER A 286 -9.29 11.19 -33.98
C SER A 286 -9.96 9.85 -33.73
N LYS A 287 -9.26 8.94 -33.04
CA LYS A 287 -9.85 7.72 -32.50
C LYS A 287 -10.87 8.19 -31.47
N GLU A 288 -12.14 7.99 -31.79
CA GLU A 288 -13.27 8.38 -30.95
C GLU A 288 -13.10 7.79 -29.55
N VAL A 289 -13.09 8.65 -28.53
CA VAL A 289 -12.99 8.24 -27.12
C VAL A 289 -14.34 7.66 -26.72
N ARG A 290 -14.40 6.35 -26.48
CA ARG A 290 -15.62 5.63 -26.07
C ARG A 290 -15.43 5.02 -24.69
N VAL A 291 -16.53 4.95 -23.94
CA VAL A 291 -16.55 4.26 -22.64
C VAL A 291 -16.40 2.75 -22.87
N PRO A 292 -15.50 2.05 -22.15
CA PRO A 292 -15.32 0.61 -22.31
C PRO A 292 -16.58 -0.14 -21.87
N VAL A 293 -17.00 -1.14 -22.66
CA VAL A 293 -18.23 -1.94 -22.43
C VAL A 293 -17.96 -3.37 -21.96
N THR A 294 -16.80 -3.94 -22.31
CA THR A 294 -16.44 -5.32 -22.01
C THR A 294 -14.96 -5.42 -21.63
N ALA A 295 -14.62 -6.39 -20.78
CA ALA A 295 -13.23 -6.74 -20.53
C ALA A 295 -12.66 -7.46 -21.77
N VAL A 296 -11.61 -6.91 -22.36
CA VAL A 296 -10.99 -7.43 -23.59
C VAL A 296 -9.80 -8.34 -23.29
N CYS A 297 -9.11 -8.11 -22.16
CA CYS A 297 -7.95 -8.88 -21.72
C CYS A 297 -7.99 -9.06 -20.21
N VAL A 298 -7.78 -10.29 -19.73
CA VAL A 298 -7.72 -10.66 -18.30
C VAL A 298 -6.52 -11.57 -18.10
N PHE A 299 -5.66 -11.23 -17.15
CA PHE A 299 -4.45 -11.99 -16.83
C PHE A 299 -4.00 -11.74 -15.39
N ASP A 300 -3.26 -12.70 -14.83
CA ASP A 300 -2.66 -12.59 -13.50
C ASP A 300 -1.41 -11.70 -13.58
N ALA A 301 -1.55 -10.44 -13.17
CA ALA A 301 -0.46 -9.48 -13.27
C ALA A 301 0.62 -9.70 -12.18
N HIS A 302 0.23 -9.96 -10.94
CA HIS A 302 1.14 -10.07 -9.80
C HIS A 302 0.72 -11.22 -8.87
N ASP A 303 1.65 -11.69 -8.04
CA ASP A 303 1.44 -12.81 -7.10
C ASP A 303 0.59 -12.41 -5.87
N GLY A 304 0.05 -11.19 -5.86
CA GLY A 304 -0.74 -10.62 -4.76
C GLY A 304 -1.46 -9.35 -5.20
N GLU A 305 -1.88 -8.53 -4.23
CA GLU A 305 -2.65 -7.31 -4.50
C GLU A 305 -1.95 -6.39 -5.51
N VAL A 306 -2.67 -5.98 -6.55
CA VAL A 306 -2.22 -4.98 -7.52
C VAL A 306 -2.68 -3.61 -7.04
N ASN A 307 -1.72 -2.81 -6.60
CA ASN A 307 -2.00 -1.52 -6.00
C ASN A 307 -1.98 -0.39 -7.01
N ALA A 308 -1.12 -0.44 -8.03
CA ALA A 308 -0.95 0.67 -8.97
C ALA A 308 -1.04 0.17 -10.40
N VAL A 309 -1.63 0.98 -11.27
CA VAL A 309 -1.69 0.72 -12.72
C VAL A 309 -1.63 2.05 -13.46
N GLN A 310 -0.84 2.13 -14.53
CA GLN A 310 -0.75 3.32 -15.36
C GLN A 310 -0.33 3.00 -16.79
N PHE A 311 -1.01 3.61 -17.75
CA PHE A 311 -0.54 3.64 -19.14
C PHE A 311 0.60 4.65 -19.31
N SER A 312 1.56 4.29 -20.14
CA SER A 312 2.54 5.24 -20.69
C SER A 312 1.86 6.33 -21.52
N PRO A 313 2.49 7.51 -21.72
CA PRO A 313 1.92 8.62 -22.49
C PRO A 313 1.51 8.24 -23.92
N GLY A 314 2.22 7.31 -24.55
CA GLY A 314 1.89 6.80 -25.89
C GLY A 314 0.92 5.61 -25.92
N SER A 315 0.37 5.22 -24.77
CA SER A 315 -0.55 4.07 -24.60
C SER A 315 -0.02 2.70 -25.07
N ARG A 316 1.27 2.60 -25.41
CA ARG A 316 1.92 1.36 -25.88
C ARG A 316 2.32 0.44 -24.73
N LEU A 317 2.72 1.01 -23.60
CA LEU A 317 3.07 0.28 -22.39
C LEU A 317 2.02 0.50 -21.30
N LEU A 318 1.73 -0.56 -20.57
CA LEU A 318 1.03 -0.56 -19.29
C LEU A 318 2.04 -0.92 -18.20
N ALA A 319 2.04 -0.18 -17.10
CA ALA A 319 2.79 -0.53 -15.90
C ALA A 319 1.83 -0.93 -14.78
N THR A 320 2.15 -2.01 -14.08
CA THR A 320 1.42 -2.47 -12.90
C THR A 320 2.37 -2.61 -11.71
N GLY A 321 1.91 -2.27 -10.51
CA GLY A 321 2.70 -2.33 -9.28
C GLY A 321 1.98 -3.14 -8.22
N GLY A 322 2.65 -4.18 -7.72
CA GLY A 322 2.05 -5.16 -6.81
C GLY A 322 2.65 -5.18 -5.41
N MET A 323 1.99 -5.91 -4.52
CA MET A 323 2.53 -6.28 -3.20
C MET A 323 3.68 -7.29 -3.28
N ASP A 324 3.90 -7.92 -4.44
CA ASP A 324 5.09 -8.71 -4.78
C ASP A 324 6.39 -7.88 -4.90
N ARG A 325 6.29 -6.56 -4.65
CA ARG A 325 7.39 -5.59 -4.62
C ARG A 325 7.96 -5.25 -6.00
N ARG A 326 7.27 -5.63 -7.07
CA ARG A 326 7.71 -5.37 -8.44
C ARG A 326 6.80 -4.36 -9.13
N VAL A 327 7.41 -3.60 -10.04
CA VAL A 327 6.66 -2.99 -11.14
C VAL A 327 6.83 -3.90 -12.35
N LYS A 328 5.74 -4.32 -12.98
CA LYS A 328 5.75 -5.12 -14.21
C LYS A 328 5.29 -4.25 -15.38
N LEU A 329 5.97 -4.38 -16.51
CA LEU A 329 5.70 -3.67 -17.74
C LEU A 329 5.09 -4.63 -18.75
N TRP A 330 4.04 -4.17 -19.41
CA TRP A 330 3.27 -4.93 -20.39
C TRP A 330 3.17 -4.13 -21.67
N GLU A 331 3.31 -4.79 -22.80
CA GLU A 331 3.09 -4.18 -24.11
C GLU A 331 1.62 -4.39 -24.51
N VAL A 332 0.98 -3.30 -24.94
CA VAL A 332 -0.44 -3.26 -25.25
C VAL A 332 -0.61 -3.08 -26.75
N PHE A 333 -1.25 -4.07 -27.38
CA PHE A 333 -1.52 -4.09 -28.83
C PHE A 333 -2.96 -4.49 -29.09
N GLY A 334 -3.82 -3.52 -29.38
CA GLY A 334 -5.24 -3.75 -29.62
C GLY A 334 -5.87 -4.47 -28.42
N ASP A 335 -6.26 -5.72 -28.62
CA ASP A 335 -6.97 -6.55 -27.65
C ASP A 335 -6.04 -7.45 -26.80
N LYS A 336 -4.72 -7.31 -26.95
CA LYS A 336 -3.72 -8.12 -26.24
C LYS A 336 -2.82 -7.28 -25.33
N CYS A 337 -2.42 -7.89 -24.23
CA CYS A 337 -1.48 -7.34 -23.25
C CYS A 337 -0.44 -8.42 -22.94
N GLU A 338 0.83 -8.18 -23.30
CA GLU A 338 1.91 -9.16 -23.18
C GLU A 338 2.98 -8.69 -22.19
N PHE A 339 3.48 -9.60 -21.35
CA PHE A 339 4.52 -9.26 -20.37
C PHE A 339 5.84 -8.93 -21.07
N LYS A 340 6.39 -7.76 -20.76
CA LYS A 340 7.62 -7.26 -21.38
C LYS A 340 8.83 -7.33 -20.45
N GLY A 341 8.64 -7.07 -19.16
CA GLY A 341 9.73 -7.06 -18.19
C GLY A 341 9.30 -6.61 -16.80
N SER A 342 10.22 -6.70 -15.84
CA SER A 342 9.98 -6.26 -14.46
C SER A 342 11.08 -5.32 -13.97
N LEU A 343 10.66 -4.27 -13.27
CA LEU A 343 11.52 -3.32 -12.58
C LEU A 343 11.59 -3.75 -11.11
N SER A 344 12.80 -4.06 -10.67
CA SER A 344 13.08 -4.60 -9.34
C SER A 344 13.86 -3.59 -8.49
N GLY A 345 13.93 -3.84 -7.18
CA GLY A 345 14.71 -3.05 -6.23
C GLY A 345 13.92 -2.51 -5.03
N SER A 346 12.59 -2.55 -5.09
CA SER A 346 11.72 -2.25 -3.95
C SER A 346 11.69 -3.40 -2.94
N ASN A 347 11.70 -3.06 -1.65
CA ASN A 347 11.72 -4.03 -0.56
C ASN A 347 10.33 -4.29 0.05
N ALA A 348 9.32 -3.53 -0.39
CA ALA A 348 7.92 -3.72 -0.02
C ALA A 348 7.00 -3.39 -1.22
N GLY A 349 5.70 -3.57 -1.02
CA GLY A 349 4.71 -3.39 -2.08
C GLY A 349 4.70 -1.98 -2.68
N ILE A 350 4.48 -1.92 -3.98
CA ILE A 350 4.35 -0.68 -4.74
C ILE A 350 3.00 -0.03 -4.43
N THR A 351 2.95 1.29 -4.29
CA THR A 351 1.75 2.04 -3.86
C THR A 351 1.24 3.00 -4.93
N SER A 352 2.15 3.53 -5.75
CA SER A 352 1.85 4.37 -6.91
C SER A 352 2.92 4.18 -7.99
N ILE A 353 2.53 4.42 -9.23
CA ILE A 353 3.40 4.47 -10.41
C ILE A 353 3.14 5.82 -11.08
N GLU A 354 4.13 6.35 -11.81
CA GLU A 354 3.97 7.41 -12.80
C GLU A 354 5.05 7.32 -13.88
N PHE A 355 4.67 7.53 -15.14
CA PHE A 355 5.63 7.76 -16.22
C PHE A 355 5.94 9.25 -16.33
N ASP A 356 7.18 9.60 -16.66
CA ASP A 356 7.49 10.97 -17.05
C ASP A 356 6.79 11.33 -18.37
N SER A 357 6.77 12.61 -18.74
CA SER A 357 6.07 13.06 -19.94
C SER A 357 6.62 12.45 -21.24
N ALA A 358 7.90 12.08 -21.28
CA ALA A 358 8.50 11.40 -22.43
C ALA A 358 8.29 9.87 -22.41
N GLY A 359 7.79 9.29 -21.32
CA GLY A 359 7.67 7.84 -21.13
C GLY A 359 9.02 7.10 -21.04
N SER A 360 10.12 7.82 -20.85
CA SER A 360 11.48 7.29 -20.77
C SER A 360 11.83 6.83 -19.36
N TYR A 361 11.19 7.43 -18.35
CA TYR A 361 11.38 7.12 -16.94
C TYR A 361 10.07 6.68 -16.29
N LEU A 362 10.19 5.73 -15.37
CA LEU A 362 9.09 5.30 -14.51
C LEU A 362 9.46 5.58 -13.06
N LEU A 363 8.60 6.31 -12.36
CA LEU A 363 8.64 6.56 -10.93
C LEU A 363 7.68 5.60 -10.23
N ALA A 364 8.10 4.99 -9.12
CA ALA A 364 7.19 4.26 -8.25
C ALA A 364 7.45 4.57 -6.77
N ALA A 365 6.36 4.74 -6.01
CA ALA A 365 6.40 4.82 -4.56
C ALA A 365 6.21 3.43 -3.95
N SER A 366 6.76 3.23 -2.76
CA SER A 366 6.75 1.92 -2.10
C SER A 366 6.51 2.03 -0.59
N ASN A 367 5.95 0.95 -0.05
CA ASN A 367 5.75 0.76 1.39
C ASN A 367 7.07 0.65 2.19
N ASP A 368 8.22 0.55 1.52
CA ASP A 368 9.57 0.50 2.13
C ASP A 368 10.18 1.88 2.39
N PHE A 369 9.34 2.92 2.36
CA PHE A 369 9.66 4.31 2.68
C PHE A 369 10.53 5.01 1.62
N ALA A 370 10.72 4.36 0.47
CA ALA A 370 11.43 4.93 -0.66
C ALA A 370 10.53 5.12 -1.88
N SER A 371 10.93 6.04 -2.75
CA SER A 371 10.48 6.10 -4.14
C SER A 371 11.63 5.75 -5.05
N ARG A 372 11.38 5.12 -6.18
CA ARG A 372 12.42 4.67 -7.11
C ARG A 372 12.10 5.08 -8.51
N ILE A 373 13.15 5.31 -9.29
CA ILE A 373 13.06 5.69 -10.70
C ILE A 373 13.87 4.70 -11.53
N TRP A 374 13.25 4.19 -12.59
CA TRP A 374 13.90 3.33 -13.57
C TRP A 374 13.83 3.97 -14.95
N THR A 375 14.81 3.65 -15.79
CA THR A 375 14.68 3.83 -17.24
C THR A 375 13.84 2.68 -17.81
N VAL A 376 12.89 3.02 -18.66
CA VAL A 376 11.90 2.07 -19.18
C VAL A 376 12.50 1.13 -20.22
N ASP A 377 13.40 1.62 -21.07
CA ASP A 377 13.94 0.85 -22.20
C ASP A 377 14.94 -0.25 -21.80
N ASP A 378 15.72 -0.02 -20.75
CA ASP A 378 16.78 -0.94 -20.29
C ASP A 378 16.46 -1.58 -18.93
N TYR A 379 15.30 -1.27 -18.35
CA TYR A 379 14.82 -1.73 -17.04
C TYR A 379 15.75 -1.41 -15.85
N ARG A 380 16.66 -0.45 -15.99
CA ARG A 380 17.67 -0.15 -14.96
C ARG A 380 17.17 0.82 -13.92
N LEU A 381 17.41 0.48 -12.65
CA LEU A 381 17.21 1.38 -11.52
C LEU A 381 18.21 2.54 -11.60
N ARG A 382 17.70 3.77 -11.61
CA ARG A 382 18.49 5.02 -11.70
C ARG A 382 18.58 5.75 -10.37
N HIS A 383 17.48 5.81 -9.63
CA HIS A 383 17.42 6.53 -8.36
C HIS A 383 16.63 5.75 -7.32
N THR A 384 17.10 5.80 -6.08
CA THR A 384 16.35 5.41 -4.88
C THR A 384 16.29 6.63 -3.96
N LEU A 385 15.11 7.18 -3.79
CA LEU A 385 14.82 8.37 -3.01
C LEU A 385 14.43 7.93 -1.59
N THR A 386 15.42 7.89 -0.68
CA THR A 386 15.24 7.53 0.73
C THR A 386 15.18 8.78 1.61
N GLY A 387 14.37 8.74 2.68
CA GLY A 387 14.30 9.82 3.66
C GLY A 387 12.92 10.05 4.28
N HIS A 388 11.87 9.41 3.77
CA HIS A 388 10.61 9.29 4.50
C HIS A 388 10.78 8.30 5.67
N SER A 389 10.01 8.50 6.74
CA SER A 389 10.00 7.63 7.94
C SER A 389 8.74 6.76 8.01
N GLY A 390 8.01 6.67 6.91
CA GLY A 390 6.79 5.89 6.78
C GLY A 390 6.51 5.56 5.31
N LYS A 391 5.49 4.72 5.09
CA LYS A 391 5.07 4.24 3.76
C LYS A 391 4.88 5.42 2.82
N VAL A 392 5.55 5.42 1.66
CA VAL A 392 5.29 6.41 0.63
C VAL A 392 4.06 5.94 -0.14
N LEU A 393 2.99 6.71 -0.14
CA LEU A 393 1.71 6.30 -0.72
C LEU A 393 1.50 6.87 -2.13
N SER A 394 2.14 8.00 -2.44
CA SER A 394 2.13 8.58 -3.78
C SER A 394 3.43 9.34 -4.06
N ALA A 395 3.95 9.21 -5.26
CA ALA A 395 5.03 10.05 -5.78
C ALA A 395 4.66 10.52 -7.18
N LYS A 396 5.03 11.78 -7.49
CA LYS A 396 4.73 12.42 -8.77
C LYS A 396 5.87 13.25 -9.32
N PHE A 397 6.11 13.20 -10.62
CA PHE A 397 6.92 14.17 -11.36
C PHE A 397 6.26 15.55 -11.28
N LEU A 398 7.10 16.58 -11.14
CA LEU A 398 6.70 17.93 -11.48
C LEU A 398 6.84 18.12 -12.99
N LEU A 399 6.14 19.12 -13.55
CA LEU A 399 6.13 19.34 -15.00
C LEU A 399 7.49 19.72 -15.60
N ASP A 400 8.48 20.05 -14.78
CA ASP A 400 9.86 20.24 -15.23
C ASP A 400 10.65 18.93 -15.41
N ASN A 401 10.07 17.78 -15.05
CA ASN A 401 10.69 16.44 -15.00
C ASN A 401 12.04 16.35 -14.26
N ALA A 402 12.46 17.44 -13.61
CA ALA A 402 13.70 17.52 -12.86
C ALA A 402 13.47 17.28 -11.37
N ARG A 403 12.22 17.50 -10.92
CA ARG A 403 11.82 17.36 -9.53
C ARG A 403 10.68 16.38 -9.34
N ILE A 404 10.67 15.75 -8.18
CA ILE A 404 9.63 14.83 -7.72
C ILE A 404 9.02 15.35 -6.44
N VAL A 405 7.71 15.16 -6.25
CA VAL A 405 7.08 15.26 -4.93
C VAL A 405 6.56 13.91 -4.50
N SER A 406 6.84 13.54 -3.25
CA SER A 406 6.31 12.33 -2.62
C SER A 406 5.53 12.64 -1.36
N GLY A 407 4.49 11.85 -1.12
CA GLY A 407 3.60 11.93 0.04
C GLY A 407 3.60 10.63 0.80
N SER A 408 3.68 10.74 2.12
CA SER A 408 3.90 9.61 2.99
C SER A 408 2.93 9.55 4.16
N HIS A 409 2.82 8.33 4.68
CA HIS A 409 2.18 8.02 5.94
C HIS A 409 2.84 8.72 7.15
N ASP A 410 4.09 9.16 7.01
CA ASP A 410 4.79 10.00 8.02
C ASP A 410 4.23 11.42 8.15
N ARG A 411 3.16 11.74 7.40
CA ARG A 411 2.47 13.03 7.39
C ARG A 411 3.30 14.16 6.79
N THR A 412 4.32 13.84 6.00
CA THR A 412 5.13 14.82 5.28
C THR A 412 4.99 14.70 3.77
N LEU A 413 5.24 15.82 3.10
CA LEU A 413 5.56 15.87 1.68
C LEU A 413 7.05 16.13 1.53
N LYS A 414 7.72 15.43 0.61
CA LYS A 414 9.11 15.70 0.25
C LYS A 414 9.23 16.10 -1.20
N LEU A 415 10.04 17.13 -1.45
CA LEU A 415 10.43 17.59 -2.78
C LEU A 415 11.87 17.13 -3.04
N TRP A 416 12.10 16.45 -4.15
CA TRP A 416 13.38 15.86 -4.53
C TRP A 416 13.90 16.50 -5.80
N ASP A 417 15.20 16.68 -5.89
CA ASP A 417 15.92 17.04 -7.11
C ASP A 417 16.59 15.81 -7.69
N LEU A 418 16.29 15.46 -8.95
CA LEU A 418 16.87 14.28 -9.59
C LEU A 418 18.30 14.48 -10.08
N ARG A 419 18.71 15.72 -10.34
CA ARG A 419 20.05 16.06 -10.80
C ARG A 419 21.04 16.00 -9.64
N SER A 420 20.71 16.63 -8.51
CA SER A 420 21.56 16.59 -7.32
C SER A 420 21.30 15.39 -6.41
N LYS A 421 20.25 14.59 -6.69
CA LYS A 421 19.88 13.37 -5.95
C LYS A 421 19.65 13.62 -4.45
N VAL A 422 19.09 14.77 -4.11
CA VAL A 422 18.82 15.16 -2.72
C VAL A 422 17.35 15.51 -2.48
N CYS A 423 16.90 15.30 -1.24
CA CYS A 423 15.65 15.89 -0.76
C CYS A 423 15.87 17.40 -0.57
N ILE A 424 15.29 18.22 -1.44
CA ILE A 424 15.36 19.69 -1.37
C ILE A 424 14.58 20.19 -0.16
N LYS A 425 13.40 19.61 0.10
CA LYS A 425 12.50 20.11 1.13
C LYS A 425 11.64 19.01 1.72
N THR A 426 11.46 19.06 3.04
CA THR A 426 10.43 18.30 3.75
C THR A 426 9.40 19.28 4.33
N VAL A 427 8.12 19.01 4.15
CA VAL A 427 7.02 19.84 4.65
C VAL A 427 6.07 19.01 5.46
N PHE A 428 5.78 19.45 6.69
CA PHE A 428 4.75 18.83 7.50
C PHE A 428 3.37 19.12 6.90
N ALA A 429 2.66 18.06 6.54
CA ALA A 429 1.37 18.14 5.86
C ALA A 429 0.18 18.00 6.82
N GLY A 430 0.42 17.90 8.13
CA GLY A 430 -0.62 17.82 9.17
C GLY A 430 -1.21 16.41 9.36
N SER A 431 -1.35 15.63 8.29
CA SER A 431 -1.95 14.30 8.30
C SER A 431 -1.33 13.39 7.24
N SER A 432 -1.47 12.08 7.41
CA SER A 432 -0.96 11.04 6.50
C SER A 432 -1.43 11.35 5.07
N CYS A 433 -0.49 11.43 4.12
CA CYS A 433 -0.77 11.77 2.74
C CYS A 433 -1.00 10.50 1.93
N ASN A 434 -2.21 10.37 1.36
CA ASN A 434 -2.61 9.19 0.60
C ASN A 434 -2.33 9.34 -0.90
N ASP A 435 -2.50 10.55 -1.43
CA ASP A 435 -2.27 10.80 -2.86
C ASP A 435 -1.84 12.25 -3.15
N ILE A 436 -1.18 12.43 -4.28
CA ILE A 436 -0.65 13.70 -4.77
C ILE A 436 -0.93 13.83 -6.27
N VAL A 437 -1.26 15.04 -6.70
CA VAL A 437 -1.24 15.44 -8.11
C VAL A 437 -0.54 16.78 -8.27
N CYS A 438 0.11 16.95 -9.42
CA CYS A 438 0.90 18.13 -9.74
C CYS A 438 0.28 18.88 -10.93
N THR A 439 0.37 20.20 -10.88
CA THR A 439 0.11 21.11 -12.00
C THR A 439 1.31 22.03 -12.17
N GLU A 440 1.34 22.88 -13.19
CA GLU A 440 2.41 23.88 -13.37
C GLU A 440 2.51 24.87 -12.19
N GLN A 441 1.43 25.06 -11.44
CA GLN A 441 1.31 26.13 -10.45
C GLN A 441 1.14 25.63 -9.03
N CYS A 442 0.68 24.39 -8.86
CA CYS A 442 0.28 23.86 -7.56
C CYS A 442 0.47 22.35 -7.46
N VAL A 443 0.89 21.90 -6.28
CA VAL A 443 0.76 20.51 -5.84
C VAL A 443 -0.51 20.39 -5.01
N MET A 444 -1.32 19.38 -5.26
CA MET A 444 -2.49 19.05 -4.44
C MET A 444 -2.26 17.71 -3.74
N SER A 445 -2.52 17.64 -2.44
CA SER A 445 -2.36 16.41 -1.66
C SER A 445 -3.63 16.05 -0.91
N GLY A 446 -4.04 14.78 -1.00
CA GLY A 446 -5.17 14.20 -0.27
C GLY A 446 -4.70 13.47 0.99
N HIS A 447 -5.45 13.60 2.09
CA HIS A 447 -4.99 13.15 3.41
C HIS A 447 -6.02 12.31 4.19
N PHE A 448 -5.52 11.54 5.15
CA PHE A 448 -6.32 10.73 6.08
C PHE A 448 -7.31 11.57 6.91
N ASP A 449 -7.00 12.84 7.18
CA ASP A 449 -7.89 13.75 7.91
C ASP A 449 -9.04 14.30 7.06
N LYS A 450 -9.32 13.67 5.91
CA LYS A 450 -10.40 14.00 4.97
C LYS A 450 -10.25 15.39 4.35
N LYS A 451 -9.02 15.92 4.30
CA LYS A 451 -8.71 17.22 3.70
C LYS A 451 -7.88 17.05 2.44
N ILE A 452 -8.10 17.96 1.50
CA ILE A 452 -7.22 18.22 0.37
C ILE A 452 -6.45 19.50 0.69
N ARG A 453 -5.14 19.51 0.43
CA ARG A 453 -4.26 20.67 0.64
C ARG A 453 -3.66 21.09 -0.68
N PHE A 454 -3.59 22.42 -0.88
CA PHE A 454 -3.02 23.05 -2.06
C PHE A 454 -1.71 23.72 -1.66
N TRP A 455 -0.65 23.42 -2.39
CA TRP A 455 0.70 23.93 -2.17
C TRP A 455 1.13 24.68 -3.41
N ASP A 456 1.29 26.00 -3.32
CA ASP A 456 1.75 26.81 -4.46
C ASP A 456 3.26 26.54 -4.69
N ILE A 457 3.63 26.33 -5.96
CA ILE A 457 5.03 26.07 -6.37
C ILE A 457 5.68 27.25 -7.13
N ARG A 458 4.94 28.35 -7.36
CA ARG A 458 5.39 29.55 -8.08
C ARG A 458 6.17 30.53 -7.20
N TYR A 459 5.99 30.49 -5.88
CA TYR A 459 6.75 31.32 -4.95
C TYR A 459 8.18 30.79 -4.81
N ASN A 460 9.03 31.27 -5.72
CA ASN A 460 10.49 31.34 -5.69
C ASN A 460 11.22 30.31 -4.79
N THR A 461 11.80 29.31 -5.46
CA THR A 461 12.96 28.47 -5.10
C THR A 461 13.01 27.65 -3.80
N ARG A 462 12.25 27.91 -2.73
CA ARG A 462 12.37 27.11 -1.47
C ARG A 462 11.07 26.90 -0.70
N SER A 463 9.91 27.30 -1.23
CA SER A 463 8.70 27.45 -0.42
C SER A 463 7.42 26.79 -0.95
N LEU A 464 7.19 25.51 -0.63
CA LEU A 464 5.82 24.97 -0.56
C LEU A 464 5.10 25.63 0.62
N VAL A 465 4.30 26.67 0.37
CA VAL A 465 3.40 27.27 1.37
C VAL A 465 2.03 26.63 1.19
N GLY A 466 1.61 25.85 2.18
CA GLY A 466 0.27 25.26 2.20
C GLY A 466 -0.78 26.33 2.48
N ARG A 467 -1.75 26.49 1.59
CA ARG A 467 -3.00 27.20 1.90
C ARG A 467 -4.11 26.19 2.10
N GLN A 468 -4.68 26.17 3.31
CA GLN A 468 -5.88 25.40 3.61
C GLN A 468 -7.10 26.23 3.21
N MET A 469 -7.67 25.98 2.03
CA MET A 469 -8.99 26.54 1.71
C MET A 469 -10.06 25.79 2.53
N ARG A 470 -10.97 26.55 3.16
CA ARG A 470 -12.13 26.01 3.88
C ARG A 470 -13.18 25.55 2.87
N GLY A 471 -12.98 24.35 2.34
CA GLY A 471 -13.97 23.60 1.56
C GLY A 471 -13.92 22.15 1.98
N SER A 472 -15.01 21.63 2.56
CA SER A 472 -15.09 20.22 2.96
C SER A 472 -15.51 19.39 1.76
N VAL A 473 -14.55 18.84 1.03
CA VAL A 473 -14.80 17.74 0.10
C VAL A 473 -14.64 16.45 0.89
N ARG A 474 -15.75 15.83 1.31
CA ARG A 474 -15.72 14.49 1.92
C ARG A 474 -15.43 13.47 0.83
N ALA A 475 -14.16 13.13 0.66
CA ALA A 475 -13.78 12.00 -0.16
C ALA A 475 -13.36 10.84 0.75
N ARG A 476 -14.13 9.75 0.71
CA ARG A 476 -13.67 8.45 1.21
C ARG A 476 -12.73 7.91 0.13
N THR A 477 -11.43 8.07 0.35
CA THR A 477 -10.36 7.63 -0.55
C THR A 477 -10.28 8.44 -1.85
N VAL A 478 -9.54 9.56 -1.83
CA VAL A 478 -9.08 10.19 -3.08
C VAL A 478 -7.88 9.39 -3.57
N ARG A 479 -8.10 8.49 -4.52
CA ARG A 479 -7.08 8.26 -5.55
C ARG A 479 -7.47 9.14 -6.72
N PHE A 480 -6.61 10.06 -7.09
CA PHE A 480 -6.76 10.81 -8.31
C PHE A 480 -6.45 9.84 -9.47
N CYS A 481 -7.46 9.10 -9.93
CA CYS A 481 -7.40 8.46 -11.23
C CYS A 481 -7.49 9.56 -12.28
N VAL A 482 -6.35 10.15 -12.65
CA VAL A 482 -6.28 11.03 -13.81
C VAL A 482 -6.32 10.13 -15.06
N TRP A 483 -7.52 9.93 -15.61
CA TRP A 483 -7.64 9.57 -17.02
C TRP A 483 -7.23 10.80 -17.83
N GLY A 484 -6.02 10.73 -18.40
CA GLY A 484 -5.48 11.78 -19.25
C GLY A 484 -6.27 11.88 -20.56
N VAL A 485 -7.25 12.77 -20.61
CA VAL A 485 -7.67 13.42 -21.86
C VAL A 485 -7.88 14.91 -21.54
N PHE A 486 -6.78 15.65 -21.38
CA PHE A 486 -6.82 17.09 -21.63
C PHE A 486 -6.44 17.31 -23.10
N SER A 487 -7.40 17.08 -23.99
CA SER A 487 -7.35 17.73 -25.30
C SER A 487 -7.58 19.22 -25.05
N LYS A 488 -6.60 20.04 -25.40
CA LYS A 488 -6.81 21.49 -25.59
C LYS A 488 -7.88 21.66 -26.66
N SER A 489 -9.13 21.91 -26.26
CA SER A 489 -10.10 22.57 -27.11
C SER A 489 -10.04 24.06 -26.77
N GLN A 490 -9.09 24.78 -27.37
CA GLN A 490 -9.32 26.19 -27.65
C GLN A 490 -10.19 26.22 -28.92
N ASN A 491 -11.44 26.63 -28.73
CA ASN A 491 -12.16 27.53 -29.62
C ASN A 491 -13.24 28.23 -28.79
#